data_AF-A0A9Q3HNV8-F1
#
_entry.id   AF-A0A9Q3HNV8-F1
#
_cell.length_a   1.000
_cell.length_b   1.000
_cell.length_c   1.000
_cell.angle_alpha   90.00
_cell.angle_beta   90.00
_cell.angle_gamma   90.00
#
_symmetry.space_group_name_H-M   'P 1'
#
loop_
_entity.id
_entity.type
_entity.pdbx_description
1 polymer ?
#
loop_
_entity_poly.entity_id
_entity_poly.type
_entity_poly.pdbx_seq_one_letter_code
_entity_poly.pdbx_strand_id
1 'polypeptide(L)'
;MKLKKKRINKAATTNVKRPQLMVNEEAFKRAPSERSTSASEEDVTLKGGVAGGFCTKEQIIQFQGLMKEMIMPSGSTKLPFNLGAAKHGRLKAAQWLSLFTLVIPNIIPEMFINHPTIDMKSNQVKFLQNKGNLVQFTRIGFAKMIREGHAGRFYHAYKRYTDSSKALLNNPKIKPNNHYALHIPEQIKLWGPLMGVAEFSGERTIGLLQNIQTNHKIGELAINS
;
A
#
# COMPACT_ATOMS: atom_id res chain seq x y z
N MET A 1 59.96 14.90 -7.87
CA MET A 1 59.52 13.74 -8.69
C MET A 1 58.00 13.68 -8.69
N LYS A 2 57.33 14.10 -9.78
CA LYS A 2 55.86 14.24 -9.86
C LYS A 2 55.22 12.95 -10.39
N LEU A 3 54.41 12.27 -9.58
CA LEU A 3 53.65 11.07 -9.97
C LEU A 3 52.37 11.47 -10.71
N LYS A 4 52.28 11.06 -11.99
CA LYS A 4 51.11 11.23 -12.86
C LYS A 4 49.95 10.33 -12.38
N LYS A 5 48.79 10.90 -12.05
CA LYS A 5 47.53 10.16 -11.87
C LYS A 5 47.05 9.65 -13.24
N LYS A 6 47.01 8.34 -13.42
CA LYS A 6 46.44 7.66 -14.59
C LYS A 6 44.90 7.73 -14.48
N ARG A 7 44.25 8.43 -15.42
CA ARG A 7 42.78 8.46 -15.56
C ARG A 7 42.31 7.08 -16.06
N ILE A 8 41.39 6.46 -15.32
CA ILE A 8 40.67 5.26 -15.77
C ILE A 8 39.46 5.74 -16.57
N ASN A 9 39.38 5.36 -17.85
CA ASN A 9 38.26 5.66 -18.73
C ASN A 9 37.07 4.77 -18.37
N LYS A 10 35.89 5.37 -18.16
CA LYS A 10 34.63 4.67 -17.94
C LYS A 10 34.10 4.19 -19.29
N ALA A 11 33.95 2.87 -19.45
CA ALA A 11 33.40 2.28 -20.66
C ALA A 11 31.95 2.74 -20.89
N ALA A 12 31.64 3.15 -22.12
CA ALA A 12 30.32 3.56 -22.55
C ALA A 12 29.39 2.34 -22.68
N THR A 13 28.34 2.27 -21.87
CA THR A 13 27.25 1.31 -22.06
C THR A 13 26.30 1.82 -23.13
N THR A 14 26.29 1.12 -24.26
CA THR A 14 25.37 1.31 -25.37
C THR A 14 23.92 1.03 -24.95
N ASN A 15 23.02 1.96 -25.27
CA ASN A 15 21.62 1.93 -24.90
C ASN A 15 20.83 1.12 -25.95
N VAL A 16 20.70 -0.20 -25.74
CA VAL A 16 19.92 -1.07 -26.64
C VAL A 16 18.43 -0.95 -26.29
N LYS A 17 17.64 -0.33 -27.18
CA LYS A 17 16.17 -0.27 -27.06
C LYS A 17 15.57 -1.68 -27.20
N ARG A 18 14.77 -2.11 -26.22
CA ARG A 18 13.95 -3.34 -26.32
C ARG A 18 12.80 -3.16 -27.32
N PRO A 19 12.42 -4.21 -28.08
CA PRO A 19 11.27 -4.14 -28.99
C PRO A 19 9.95 -4.06 -28.20
N GLN A 20 9.04 -3.19 -28.61
CA GLN A 20 7.65 -3.15 -28.14
C GLN A 20 6.78 -4.08 -29.00
N LEU A 21 6.03 -4.96 -28.34
CA LEU A 21 4.95 -5.74 -28.96
C LEU A 21 3.76 -4.81 -29.24
N MET A 22 3.34 -4.73 -30.51
CA MET A 22 2.15 -4.00 -30.91
C MET A 22 0.90 -4.78 -30.49
N VAL A 23 0.09 -4.22 -29.59
CA VAL A 23 -1.23 -4.74 -29.25
C VAL A 23 -2.26 -3.98 -30.09
N ASN A 24 -3.05 -4.72 -30.86
CA ASN A 24 -4.09 -4.21 -31.75
C ASN A 24 -5.28 -3.68 -30.93
N GLU A 25 -5.58 -2.38 -31.05
CA GLU A 25 -6.59 -1.65 -30.24
C GLU A 25 -8.03 -1.76 -30.76
N GLU A 26 -8.30 -2.48 -31.87
CA GLU A 26 -9.61 -2.41 -32.53
C GLU A 26 -10.66 -3.46 -32.08
N ALA A 27 -10.36 -4.32 -31.11
CA ALA A 27 -11.26 -5.43 -30.76
C ALA A 27 -12.32 -5.13 -29.67
N PHE A 28 -12.45 -3.89 -29.18
CA PHE A 28 -13.38 -3.60 -28.08
C PHE A 28 -14.09 -2.26 -28.23
N LYS A 29 -15.19 -2.24 -29.00
CA LYS A 29 -16.47 -1.56 -28.67
C LYS A 29 -17.45 -1.55 -29.85
N ARG A 30 -18.46 -2.42 -29.77
CA ARG A 30 -19.81 -2.18 -30.33
C ARG A 30 -20.84 -2.85 -29.41
N ALA A 31 -21.66 -2.04 -28.74
CA ALA A 31 -23.05 -2.33 -28.35
C ALA A 31 -23.65 -1.09 -27.64
N PRO A 32 -24.98 -0.86 -27.75
CA PRO A 32 -25.58 0.47 -27.72
C PRO A 32 -26.05 0.92 -26.34
N SER A 33 -26.21 2.24 -26.20
CA SER A 33 -26.80 2.95 -25.07
C SER A 33 -28.33 2.91 -25.10
N GLU A 34 -28.96 2.55 -23.98
CA GLU A 34 -30.33 2.95 -23.68
C GLU A 34 -30.44 3.52 -22.26
N ARG A 35 -31.28 4.55 -22.16
CA ARG A 35 -31.39 5.56 -21.10
C ARG A 35 -32.55 5.21 -20.16
N SER A 36 -32.40 5.44 -18.85
CA SER A 36 -33.52 5.80 -17.96
C SER A 36 -33.03 6.52 -16.70
N THR A 37 -33.93 7.28 -16.11
CA THR A 37 -33.74 8.61 -15.50
C THR A 37 -33.87 8.64 -13.97
N SER A 38 -33.05 9.51 -13.35
CA SER A 38 -33.13 10.24 -12.06
C SER A 38 -33.71 9.60 -10.78
N ALA A 39 -32.92 9.59 -9.69
CA ALA A 39 -33.16 10.39 -8.46
C ALA A 39 -32.04 10.16 -7.41
N SER A 40 -31.60 11.25 -6.76
CA SER A 40 -30.57 11.39 -5.70
C SER A 40 -29.10 11.34 -6.12
N GLU A 41 -28.64 12.44 -6.74
CA GLU A 41 -27.25 12.86 -6.68
C GLU A 41 -26.96 13.40 -5.27
N GLU A 42 -26.22 12.64 -4.47
CA GLU A 42 -25.04 13.08 -3.68
C GLU A 42 -24.41 11.87 -2.99
N ASP A 43 -24.09 10.87 -3.80
CA ASP A 43 -23.54 9.60 -3.34
C ASP A 43 -22.01 9.62 -3.48
N VAL A 44 -21.35 10.28 -2.51
CA VAL A 44 -19.89 10.51 -2.40
C VAL A 44 -19.21 10.82 -3.73
N THR A 45 -18.86 12.09 -3.93
CA THR A 45 -18.10 12.53 -5.10
C THR A 45 -16.76 11.80 -5.17
N LEU A 46 -16.65 10.82 -6.08
CA LEU A 46 -15.43 10.02 -6.33
C LEU A 46 -14.22 10.86 -6.84
N LYS A 47 -14.42 12.17 -7.02
CA LYS A 47 -13.44 13.20 -7.39
C LYS A 47 -13.43 14.40 -6.42
N GLY A 48 -14.05 14.29 -5.25
CA GLY A 48 -14.35 15.42 -4.35
C GLY A 48 -13.14 15.96 -3.56
N GLY A 49 -11.99 15.31 -3.62
CA GLY A 49 -10.78 15.71 -2.90
C GLY A 49 -9.94 16.75 -3.64
N VAL A 50 -9.07 17.43 -2.90
CA VAL A 50 -8.09 18.39 -3.44
C VAL A 50 -7.27 17.74 -4.56
N ALA A 51 -7.21 18.39 -5.73
CA ALA A 51 -6.55 17.90 -6.95
C ALA A 51 -7.15 16.60 -7.55
N GLY A 52 -8.43 16.30 -7.31
CA GLY A 52 -9.11 15.11 -7.84
C GLY A 52 -8.97 13.86 -6.95
N GLY A 53 -8.73 14.07 -5.65
CA GLY A 53 -8.66 13.00 -4.66
C GLY A 53 -10.01 12.36 -4.33
N PHE A 54 -9.98 11.19 -3.69
CA PHE A 54 -11.18 10.44 -3.31
C PHE A 54 -11.87 11.00 -2.04
N CYS A 55 -11.10 11.51 -1.07
CA CYS A 55 -11.65 12.05 0.17
C CYS A 55 -11.67 13.59 0.15
N THR A 56 -12.76 14.19 0.61
CA THR A 56 -12.86 15.64 0.83
C THR A 56 -12.00 16.07 2.03
N LYS A 57 -11.78 17.37 2.20
CA LYS A 57 -11.02 17.88 3.36
C LYS A 57 -11.72 17.56 4.67
N GLU A 58 -13.05 17.64 4.68
CA GLU A 58 -13.92 17.37 5.82
C GLU A 58 -13.79 15.90 6.24
N GLN A 59 -13.80 14.98 5.27
CA GLN A 59 -13.60 13.55 5.53
C GLN A 59 -12.20 13.26 6.09
N ILE A 60 -11.17 13.96 5.63
CA ILE A 60 -9.80 13.82 6.18
C ILE A 60 -9.75 14.31 7.63
N ILE A 61 -10.37 15.45 7.93
CA ILE A 61 -10.43 16.00 9.30
C ILE A 61 -11.21 15.05 10.22
N GLN A 62 -12.36 14.55 9.76
CA GLN A 62 -13.16 13.56 10.50
C GLN A 62 -12.35 12.29 10.79
N PHE A 63 -11.67 11.74 9.77
CA PHE A 63 -10.78 10.57 9.93
C PHE A 63 -9.69 10.82 10.98
N GLN A 64 -9.04 12.00 10.94
CA GLN A 64 -8.03 12.39 11.92
C GLN A 64 -8.59 12.59 13.33
N GLY A 65 -9.83 13.06 13.45
CA GLY A 65 -10.55 13.15 14.73
C GLY A 65 -10.79 11.78 15.34
N LEU A 66 -11.42 10.87 14.59
CA LEU A 66 -11.69 9.50 15.03
C LEU A 66 -10.41 8.73 15.37
N MET A 67 -9.31 8.96 14.65
CA MET A 67 -8.01 8.36 14.99
C MET A 67 -7.47 8.77 16.35
N LYS A 68 -7.80 9.97 16.86
CA LYS A 68 -7.35 10.43 18.18
C LYS A 68 -8.14 9.77 19.31
N GLU A 69 -9.39 9.43 19.04
CA GLU A 69 -10.30 8.78 19.99
C GLU A 69 -10.12 7.25 19.99
N MET A 70 -9.62 6.69 18.89
CA MET A 70 -9.38 5.25 18.76
C MET A 70 -8.34 4.74 19.77
N ILE A 71 -8.76 3.78 20.60
CA ILE A 71 -7.87 3.06 21.51
C ILE A 71 -7.07 2.01 20.73
N MET A 72 -5.75 2.17 20.71
CA MET A 72 -4.85 1.23 20.04
C MET A 72 -4.39 0.12 20.99
N PRO A 73 -4.32 -1.16 20.55
CA PRO A 73 -3.78 -2.24 21.37
C PRO A 73 -2.34 -1.97 21.81
N SER A 74 -2.01 -2.34 23.05
CA SER A 74 -0.64 -2.21 23.57
C SER A 74 0.36 -2.96 22.69
N GLY A 75 1.49 -2.32 22.36
CA GLY A 75 2.52 -2.87 21.47
C GLY A 75 2.27 -2.66 19.97
N SER A 76 1.17 -2.03 19.56
CA SER A 76 0.96 -1.61 18.18
C SER A 76 1.85 -0.41 17.80
N THR A 77 2.13 -0.27 16.50
CA THR A 77 2.93 0.87 16.02
C THR A 77 2.09 2.14 16.04
N LYS A 78 2.55 3.16 16.78
CA LYS A 78 1.87 4.45 16.85
C LYS A 78 1.83 5.11 15.47
N LEU A 79 0.62 5.47 15.06
CA LEU A 79 0.36 6.22 13.85
C LEU A 79 0.37 7.71 14.15
N PRO A 80 0.79 8.54 13.19
CA PRO A 80 0.73 9.97 13.34
C PRO A 80 -0.72 10.44 13.17
N PHE A 81 -1.23 11.19 14.14
CA PHE A 81 -2.62 11.66 14.12
C PHE A 81 -2.93 12.65 12.99
N ASN A 82 -1.90 13.24 12.37
CA ASN A 82 -2.00 14.14 11.23
C ASN A 82 -1.75 13.44 9.87
N LEU A 83 -2.12 12.17 9.74
CA LEU A 83 -2.05 11.40 8.50
C LEU A 83 -2.65 12.18 7.32
N GLY A 84 -1.89 12.29 6.23
CA GLY A 84 -2.29 13.04 5.03
C GLY A 84 -1.84 14.51 5.00
N ALA A 85 -1.30 15.05 6.10
CA ALA A 85 -0.68 16.38 6.10
C ALA A 85 0.73 16.34 5.50
N ALA A 86 1.07 17.32 4.65
CA ALA A 86 2.38 17.42 3.98
C ALA A 86 3.59 17.42 4.95
N LYS A 87 3.39 17.87 6.19
CA LYS A 87 4.44 18.00 7.21
C LYS A 87 4.99 16.68 7.76
N HIS A 88 4.29 15.55 7.63
CA HIS A 88 4.65 14.32 8.36
C HIS A 88 5.58 13.35 7.60
N GLY A 89 5.82 13.58 6.31
CA GLY A 89 6.65 12.69 5.51
C GLY A 89 6.00 11.32 5.22
N ARG A 90 6.81 10.30 4.91
CA ARG A 90 6.34 8.96 4.50
C ARG A 90 6.19 8.04 5.71
N LEU A 91 5.13 7.22 5.70
CA LEU A 91 4.94 6.18 6.72
C LEU A 91 5.96 5.05 6.56
N LYS A 92 6.42 4.52 7.70
CA LYS A 92 7.23 3.30 7.78
C LYS A 92 6.37 2.06 7.53
N ALA A 93 6.99 0.93 7.17
CA ALA A 93 6.28 -0.32 6.88
C ALA A 93 5.34 -0.76 8.03
N ALA A 94 5.81 -0.73 9.28
CA ALA A 94 5.01 -1.09 10.45
C ALA A 94 3.82 -0.13 10.70
N GLN A 95 3.97 1.15 10.32
CA GLN A 95 2.88 2.12 10.36
C GLN A 95 1.84 1.83 9.28
N TRP A 96 2.27 1.56 8.03
CA TRP A 96 1.36 1.12 6.97
C TRP A 96 0.56 -0.11 7.38
N LEU A 97 1.22 -1.10 8.00
CA LEU A 97 0.55 -2.29 8.49
C LEU A 97 -0.52 -1.95 9.53
N SER A 98 -0.18 -1.15 10.54
CA SER A 98 -1.11 -0.74 11.59
C SER A 98 -2.29 0.04 11.01
N LEU A 99 -2.05 0.89 10.00
CA LEU A 99 -3.09 1.66 9.33
C LEU A 99 -4.10 0.74 8.63
N PHE A 100 -3.63 -0.23 7.84
CA PHE A 100 -4.52 -1.10 7.05
C PHE A 100 -5.14 -2.24 7.84
N THR A 101 -4.57 -2.64 8.98
CA THR A 101 -5.06 -3.80 9.75
C THR A 101 -5.80 -3.44 11.03
N LEU A 102 -5.54 -2.26 11.60
CA LEU A 102 -6.16 -1.81 12.84
C LEU A 102 -7.02 -0.57 12.60
N VAL A 103 -6.47 0.48 12.01
CA VAL A 103 -7.17 1.78 11.94
C VAL A 103 -8.30 1.79 10.92
N ILE A 104 -8.00 1.49 9.64
CA ILE A 104 -8.98 1.52 8.55
C ILE A 104 -10.21 0.63 8.84
N PRO A 105 -10.08 -0.60 9.35
CA PRO A 105 -11.23 -1.45 9.67
C PRO A 105 -12.16 -0.88 10.75
N ASN A 106 -11.67 -0.03 11.64
CA ASN A 106 -12.48 0.55 12.72
C ASN A 106 -13.10 1.88 12.27
N ILE A 107 -12.29 2.77 11.72
CA ILE A 107 -12.71 4.15 11.43
C ILE A 107 -13.56 4.24 10.16
N ILE A 108 -13.22 3.49 9.11
CA ILE A 108 -13.93 3.63 7.83
C ILE A 108 -15.41 3.21 7.94
N PRO A 109 -15.80 2.11 8.60
CA PRO A 109 -17.20 1.83 8.85
C PRO A 109 -17.91 2.96 9.62
N GLU A 110 -17.30 3.47 10.68
CA GLU A 110 -17.87 4.54 11.50
C GLU A 110 -18.10 5.85 10.74
N MET A 111 -17.25 6.19 9.77
CA MET A 111 -17.43 7.39 8.96
C MET A 111 -18.59 7.29 7.94
N PHE A 112 -18.86 6.08 7.44
CA PHE A 112 -19.74 5.85 6.29
C PHE A 112 -21.04 5.10 6.64
N ILE A 113 -21.18 4.58 7.86
CA ILE A 113 -22.37 3.89 8.37
C ILE A 113 -23.06 4.82 9.37
N ASN A 114 -23.73 5.86 8.85
CA ASN A 114 -24.36 6.91 9.69
C ASN A 114 -25.90 6.83 9.70
N HIS A 115 -26.50 5.90 8.95
CA HIS A 115 -27.96 5.78 8.82
C HIS A 115 -28.41 4.32 9.00
N PRO A 116 -29.56 4.06 9.65
CA PRO A 116 -30.08 2.70 9.87
C PRO A 116 -30.36 1.91 8.58
N THR A 117 -30.48 2.61 7.46
CA THR A 117 -30.71 2.02 6.13
C THR A 117 -29.63 2.48 5.17
N ILE A 118 -28.75 1.57 4.77
CA ILE A 118 -27.72 1.81 3.76
C ILE A 118 -28.26 1.29 2.42
N ASP A 119 -28.24 2.14 1.38
CA ASP A 119 -28.48 1.67 0.02
C ASP A 119 -27.31 0.79 -0.46
N MET A 120 -27.59 -0.48 -0.72
CA MET A 120 -26.59 -1.46 -1.18
C MET A 120 -26.01 -1.12 -2.57
N LYS A 121 -26.67 -0.28 -3.35
CA LYS A 121 -26.18 0.17 -4.67
C LYS A 121 -25.31 1.43 -4.58
N SER A 122 -25.23 2.04 -3.40
CA SER A 122 -24.51 3.29 -3.19
C SER A 122 -23.00 3.16 -3.45
N ASN A 123 -22.38 4.27 -3.83
CA ASN A 123 -20.94 4.41 -3.94
C ASN A 123 -20.25 4.24 -2.58
N GLN A 124 -20.94 4.59 -1.48
CA GLN A 124 -20.47 4.33 -0.11
C GLN A 124 -20.27 2.84 0.14
N VAL A 125 -21.24 2.00 -0.21
CA VAL A 125 -21.12 0.54 -0.05
C VAL A 125 -20.01 -0.03 -0.94
N LYS A 126 -19.90 0.43 -2.19
CA LYS A 126 -18.80 0.02 -3.08
C LYS A 126 -17.44 0.38 -2.50
N PHE A 127 -17.33 1.55 -1.87
CA PHE A 127 -16.11 1.99 -1.18
C PHE A 127 -15.81 1.13 0.05
N LEU A 128 -16.80 0.88 0.90
CA LEU A 128 -16.66 0.03 2.08
C LEU A 128 -16.22 -1.38 1.69
N GLN A 129 -16.81 -1.95 0.64
CA GLN A 129 -16.39 -3.24 0.07
C GLN A 129 -14.95 -3.18 -0.47
N ASN A 130 -14.57 -2.12 -1.18
CA ASN A 130 -13.19 -1.92 -1.64
C ASN A 130 -12.20 -1.92 -0.45
N LYS A 131 -12.51 -1.19 0.63
CA LYS A 131 -11.67 -1.16 1.83
C LYS A 131 -11.68 -2.49 2.59
N GLY A 132 -12.81 -3.18 2.67
CA GLY A 132 -12.89 -4.53 3.24
C GLY A 132 -11.97 -5.51 2.51
N ASN A 133 -11.93 -5.47 1.18
CA ASN A 133 -11.01 -6.29 0.39
C ASN A 133 -9.54 -5.93 0.67
N LEU A 134 -9.20 -4.64 0.76
CA LEU A 134 -7.87 -4.15 1.13
C LEU A 134 -7.39 -4.69 2.47
N VAL A 135 -8.25 -4.59 3.49
CA VAL A 135 -7.98 -5.14 4.82
C VAL A 135 -7.78 -6.66 4.74
N GLN A 136 -8.64 -7.37 4.01
CA GLN A 136 -8.61 -8.82 3.93
C GLN A 136 -7.31 -9.35 3.34
N PHE A 137 -6.88 -8.88 2.16
CA PHE A 137 -5.63 -9.38 1.58
C PHE A 137 -4.42 -8.92 2.39
N THR A 138 -4.44 -7.72 2.99
CA THR A 138 -3.34 -7.26 3.86
C THR A 138 -3.20 -8.17 5.08
N ARG A 139 -4.29 -8.51 5.75
CA ARG A 139 -4.24 -9.44 6.90
C ARG A 139 -3.66 -10.80 6.54
N ILE A 140 -3.97 -11.32 5.34
CA ILE A 140 -3.42 -12.59 4.87
C ILE A 140 -1.92 -12.45 4.53
N GLY A 141 -1.54 -11.38 3.81
CA GLY A 141 -0.13 -11.15 3.44
C GLY A 141 0.80 -10.99 4.65
N PHE A 142 0.27 -10.47 5.76
CA PHE A 142 1.00 -10.30 7.02
C PHE A 142 0.68 -11.39 8.06
N ALA A 143 -0.02 -12.46 7.68
CA ALA A 143 -0.32 -13.56 8.60
C ALA A 143 0.96 -14.27 9.02
N LYS A 144 1.05 -14.65 10.30
CA LYS A 144 2.16 -15.45 10.85
C LYS A 144 2.04 -16.95 10.53
N MET A 145 0.88 -17.38 10.06
CA MET A 145 0.58 -18.76 9.72
C MET A 145 -0.32 -18.78 8.49
N ILE A 146 -0.06 -19.71 7.58
CA ILE A 146 -0.84 -19.90 6.36
C ILE A 146 -1.67 -21.15 6.50
N ARG A 147 -2.96 -21.03 6.19
CA ARG A 147 -3.92 -22.13 6.17
C ARG A 147 -4.35 -22.41 4.74
N GLU A 148 -4.94 -23.58 4.55
CA GLU A 148 -5.62 -23.91 3.30
C GLU A 148 -6.66 -22.84 2.96
N GLY A 149 -6.70 -22.45 1.69
CA GLY A 149 -7.57 -21.38 1.20
C GLY A 149 -7.09 -19.94 1.42
N HIS A 150 -6.05 -19.67 2.23
CA HIS A 150 -5.52 -18.30 2.40
C HIS A 150 -5.08 -17.69 1.06
N ALA A 151 -4.35 -18.44 0.24
CA ALA A 151 -3.89 -17.97 -1.06
C ALA A 151 -5.06 -17.61 -2.00
N GLY A 152 -6.12 -18.43 -2.02
CA GLY A 152 -7.33 -18.15 -2.79
C GLY A 152 -8.07 -16.91 -2.29
N ARG A 153 -8.24 -16.78 -0.97
CA ARG A 153 -8.86 -15.59 -0.35
C ARG A 153 -8.05 -14.33 -0.64
N PHE A 154 -6.71 -14.39 -0.57
CA PHE A 154 -5.86 -13.28 -0.95
C PHE A 154 -6.11 -12.89 -2.40
N TYR A 155 -6.04 -13.85 -3.33
CA TYR A 155 -6.23 -13.61 -4.76
C TYR A 155 -7.57 -12.95 -5.04
N HIS A 156 -8.68 -13.50 -4.52
CA HIS A 156 -10.01 -12.98 -4.77
C HIS A 156 -10.21 -11.58 -4.16
N ALA A 157 -9.74 -11.37 -2.92
CA ALA A 157 -9.81 -10.05 -2.28
C ALA A 157 -8.99 -9.02 -3.06
N TYR A 158 -7.77 -9.36 -3.44
CA TYR A 158 -6.89 -8.48 -4.19
C TYR A 158 -7.48 -8.12 -5.56
N LYS A 159 -7.99 -9.11 -6.30
CA LYS A 159 -8.66 -8.90 -7.58
C LYS A 159 -9.88 -7.99 -7.45
N ARG A 160 -10.77 -8.25 -6.49
CA ARG A 160 -11.96 -7.41 -6.22
C ARG A 160 -11.55 -5.98 -5.85
N TYR A 161 -10.50 -5.82 -5.05
CA TYR A 161 -9.94 -4.51 -4.72
C TYR A 161 -9.45 -3.79 -5.98
N THR A 162 -8.64 -4.42 -6.82
CA THR A 162 -8.11 -3.77 -8.04
C THR A 162 -9.20 -3.43 -9.04
N ASP A 163 -10.17 -4.32 -9.24
CA ASP A 163 -11.27 -4.13 -10.19
C ASP A 163 -12.18 -2.97 -9.75
N SER A 164 -12.57 -2.94 -8.47
CA SER A 164 -13.36 -1.83 -7.91
C SER A 164 -12.57 -0.52 -7.82
N SER A 165 -11.26 -0.57 -7.57
CA SER A 165 -10.41 0.64 -7.51
C SER A 165 -10.33 1.35 -8.86
N LYS A 166 -10.39 0.62 -9.98
CA LYS A 166 -10.42 1.23 -11.32
C LYS A 166 -11.64 2.14 -11.49
N ALA A 167 -12.81 1.67 -11.04
CA ALA A 167 -14.04 2.44 -11.09
C ALA A 167 -14.03 3.61 -10.09
N LEU A 168 -13.60 3.37 -8.84
CA LEU A 168 -13.64 4.36 -7.77
C LEU A 168 -12.59 5.48 -7.90
N LEU A 169 -11.44 5.21 -8.52
CA LEU A 169 -10.30 6.14 -8.57
C LEU A 169 -9.98 6.65 -9.99
N ASN A 170 -10.95 6.60 -10.90
CA ASN A 170 -10.80 7.03 -12.30
C ASN A 170 -9.58 6.40 -13.00
N ASN A 171 -9.51 5.07 -12.97
CA ASN A 171 -8.47 4.28 -13.62
C ASN A 171 -7.04 4.67 -13.21
N PRO A 172 -6.64 4.40 -11.95
CA PRO A 172 -5.35 4.81 -11.44
C PRO A 172 -4.21 4.09 -12.16
N LYS A 173 -3.09 4.80 -12.36
CA LYS A 173 -1.88 4.20 -12.94
C LYS A 173 -1.44 2.98 -12.13
N ILE A 174 -1.33 1.83 -12.79
CA ILE A 174 -0.86 0.59 -12.18
C ILE A 174 0.61 0.76 -11.81
N LYS A 175 0.94 0.63 -10.52
CA LYS A 175 2.32 0.65 -10.03
C LYS A 175 2.92 -0.76 -10.08
N PRO A 176 4.25 -0.91 -10.17
CA PRO A 176 4.90 -2.21 -10.09
C PRO A 176 4.48 -3.03 -8.86
N ASN A 177 4.30 -2.38 -7.71
CA ASN A 177 3.81 -3.05 -6.49
C ASN A 177 2.44 -3.71 -6.68
N ASN A 178 1.57 -3.15 -7.53
CA ASN A 178 0.28 -3.76 -7.81
C ASN A 178 0.44 -5.05 -8.65
N HIS A 179 1.48 -5.11 -9.48
CA HIS A 179 1.81 -6.32 -10.24
C HIS A 179 2.49 -7.36 -9.34
N TYR A 180 3.45 -6.97 -8.51
CA TYR A 180 4.11 -7.90 -7.58
C TYR A 180 3.13 -8.58 -6.62
N ALA A 181 2.11 -7.86 -6.17
CA ALA A 181 1.08 -8.43 -5.32
C ALA A 181 0.24 -9.54 -5.99
N LEU A 182 0.22 -9.63 -7.32
CA LEU A 182 -0.45 -10.73 -8.02
C LEU A 182 0.25 -12.08 -7.83
N HIS A 183 1.53 -12.08 -7.49
CA HIS A 183 2.32 -13.29 -7.26
C HIS A 183 2.34 -13.75 -5.80
N ILE A 184 1.77 -12.95 -4.89
CA ILE A 184 1.70 -13.27 -3.47
C ILE A 184 0.99 -14.61 -3.22
N PRO A 185 -0.16 -14.95 -3.84
CA PRO A 185 -0.80 -16.25 -3.65
C PRO A 185 0.13 -17.45 -3.88
N GLU A 186 0.93 -17.42 -4.95
CA GLU A 186 1.90 -18.48 -5.27
C GLU A 186 3.05 -18.49 -4.26
N GLN A 187 3.57 -17.32 -3.89
CA GLN A 187 4.65 -17.20 -2.90
C GLN A 187 4.23 -17.75 -1.54
N ILE A 188 3.01 -17.43 -1.08
CA ILE A 188 2.49 -17.91 0.21
C ILE A 188 2.31 -19.44 0.19
N LYS A 189 1.91 -20.02 -0.95
CA LYS A 189 1.80 -21.49 -1.10
C LYS A 189 3.16 -22.18 -1.03
N LEU A 190 4.18 -21.57 -1.64
CA LEU A 190 5.51 -22.17 -1.76
C LEU A 190 6.35 -21.99 -0.50
N TRP A 191 6.31 -20.81 0.11
CA TRP A 191 7.20 -20.45 1.22
C TRP A 191 6.49 -20.36 2.58
N GLY A 192 5.16 -20.46 2.60
CA GLY A 192 4.38 -20.22 3.80
C GLY A 192 4.29 -18.72 4.15
N PRO A 193 4.27 -18.35 5.44
CA PRO A 193 4.08 -16.98 5.88
C PRO A 193 5.15 -16.02 5.32
N LEU A 194 4.73 -15.00 4.54
CA LEU A 194 5.66 -14.03 3.94
C LEU A 194 6.44 -13.22 4.98
N MET A 195 5.89 -13.04 6.18
CA MET A 195 6.60 -12.37 7.27
C MET A 195 7.89 -13.07 7.69
N GLY A 196 8.00 -14.39 7.47
CA GLY A 196 9.22 -15.15 7.73
C GLY A 196 10.28 -15.02 6.62
N VAL A 197 9.87 -14.63 5.42
CA VAL A 197 10.72 -14.53 4.22
C VAL A 197 11.06 -13.07 3.88
N ALA A 198 10.31 -12.12 4.45
CA ALA A 198 10.50 -10.71 4.21
C ALA A 198 11.85 -10.21 4.76
N GLU A 199 12.45 -9.25 4.05
CA GLU A 199 13.78 -8.67 4.34
C GLU A 199 13.85 -7.89 5.66
N PHE A 200 12.76 -7.82 6.44
CA PHE A 200 12.72 -7.08 7.70
C PHE A 200 13.80 -7.51 8.71
N SER A 201 14.20 -8.79 8.71
CA SER A 201 15.32 -9.26 9.52
C SER A 201 16.66 -8.73 9.00
N GLY A 202 16.85 -8.73 7.68
CA GLY A 202 18.02 -8.16 7.00
C GLY A 202 18.17 -6.67 7.24
N GLU A 203 17.10 -5.88 7.03
CA GLU A 203 17.10 -4.43 7.26
C GLU A 203 17.46 -4.06 8.70
N ARG A 204 16.94 -4.80 9.69
CA ARG A 204 17.31 -4.61 11.11
C ARG A 204 18.77 -4.93 11.36
N THR A 205 19.26 -6.01 10.79
CA THR A 205 20.66 -6.43 10.92
C THR A 205 21.58 -5.37 10.30
N ILE A 206 21.24 -4.85 9.12
CA ILE A 206 21.97 -3.76 8.47
C ILE A 206 21.97 -2.50 9.33
N GLY A 207 20.82 -2.10 9.88
CA GLY A 207 20.75 -0.95 10.79
C GLY A 207 21.58 -1.13 12.06
N LEU A 208 21.61 -2.35 12.62
CA LEU A 208 22.47 -2.68 13.75
C LEU A 208 23.95 -2.61 13.36
N LEU A 209 24.34 -3.18 12.22
CA LEU A 209 25.70 -3.13 11.69
C LEU A 209 26.15 -1.69 11.40
N GLN A 210 25.26 -0.84 10.88
CA GLN A 210 25.54 0.59 10.65
C GLN A 210 25.73 1.37 11.95
N ASN A 211 25.13 0.92 13.06
CA ASN A 211 25.29 1.53 14.38
C ASN A 211 26.54 1.04 15.12
N ILE A 212 27.19 -0.04 14.67
CA ILE A 212 28.48 -0.45 15.20
C ILE A 212 29.52 0.55 14.71
N GLN A 213 30.13 1.29 15.64
CA GLN A 213 31.26 2.15 15.32
C GLN A 213 32.46 1.27 14.90
N THR A 214 32.60 1.02 13.61
CA THR A 214 33.85 0.53 13.02
C THR A 214 34.83 1.71 12.91
N ASN A 215 35.12 2.37 14.03
CA ASN A 215 36.33 3.17 14.12
C ASN A 215 37.46 2.17 13.93
N HIS A 216 38.22 2.28 12.85
CA HIS A 216 39.29 1.36 12.43
C HIS A 216 40.47 1.24 13.42
N LYS A 217 40.22 1.28 14.73
CA LYS A 217 41.14 1.01 15.82
C LYS A 217 41.07 -0.47 16.18
N ILE A 218 41.61 -1.32 15.32
CA ILE A 218 41.99 -2.68 15.72
C ILE A 218 43.28 -2.54 16.54
N GLY A 219 43.24 -2.84 17.84
CA GLY A 219 44.45 -3.09 18.63
C GLY A 219 44.73 -2.25 19.88
N GLU A 220 43.90 -1.28 20.29
CA GLU A 220 44.11 -0.58 21.58
C GLU A 220 43.38 -1.32 22.72
N LEU A 221 43.91 -2.47 23.12
CA LEU A 221 43.73 -2.97 24.49
C LEU A 221 44.61 -2.09 25.37
N ALA A 222 44.01 -1.10 26.04
CA ALA A 222 44.67 -0.39 27.12
C ALA A 222 44.93 -1.38 28.27
N ILE A 223 46.13 -1.94 28.30
CA ILE A 223 46.68 -2.58 29.49
C ILE A 223 47.11 -1.43 30.40
N ASN A 224 46.23 -1.07 31.34
CA ASN A 224 46.61 -0.21 32.46
C ASN A 224 47.24 -1.11 33.54
N SER A 225 48.57 -1.01 33.70
CA SER A 225 49.34 -1.49 34.85
C SER A 225 50.18 -0.35 35.40
#